data_AF-A0A653DJ71-F1
#
_entry.id   AF-A0A653DJ71-F1
#
_cell.length_a   1.000
_cell.length_b   1.000
_cell.length_c   1.000
_cell.angle_alpha   90.00
_cell.angle_beta   90.00
_cell.angle_gamma   90.00
#
_symmetry.space_group_name_H-M   'P 1'
#
loop_
_entity.id
_entity.type
_entity.pdbx_description
1 polymer ?
#
loop_
_entity_poly.entity_id
_entity_poly.type
_entity_poly.pdbx_seq_one_letter_code
_entity_poly.pdbx_strand_id
1 'polypeptide(L)'
;MTKVMIVDRQHDNYRGIKSVGRCEVVQSFVYLGSLIDNSGGCKNEIRRRNQQIGVAMAKLTKIWRDHNITKATKMSLVQSLVFSVFLYASETCTIKKTDRYRHLA
;
A
#
# COMPACT_ATOMS: atom_id res chain seq x y z
N MET A 1 23.51 -11.29 -2.02
CA MET A 1 23.18 -11.04 -0.60
C MET A 1 21.70 -11.35 -0.42
N THR A 2 21.39 -12.55 0.07
CA THR A 2 20.01 -13.06 0.13
C THR A 2 19.33 -12.50 1.38
N LYS A 3 18.23 -11.78 1.21
CA LYS A 3 17.42 -11.24 2.30
C LYS A 3 16.19 -12.10 2.45
N VAL A 4 15.88 -12.50 3.68
CA VAL A 4 14.74 -13.37 3.99
C VAL A 4 13.78 -12.58 4.87
N MET A 5 12.49 -12.62 4.56
CA MET A 5 11.45 -12.07 5.43
C MET A 5 10.67 -13.24 6.03
N ILE A 6 10.64 -13.31 7.35
CA ILE A 6 9.84 -14.30 8.09
C ILE A 6 8.45 -13.68 8.29
N VAL A 7 7.43 -14.29 7.69
CA VAL A 7 6.04 -13.82 7.84
C VAL A 7 5.44 -14.45 9.10
N ASP A 8 5.26 -13.65 10.15
CA ASP A 8 4.68 -14.09 11.42
C ASP A 8 3.24 -13.59 11.55
N ARG A 9 2.28 -14.52 11.54
CA ARG A 9 0.84 -14.19 11.68
C ARG A 9 0.40 -14.03 13.14
N GLN A 10 1.18 -14.46 14.13
CA GLN A 10 0.79 -14.42 15.55
C GLN A 10 1.45 -13.30 16.36
N HIS A 11 2.31 -12.48 15.76
CA HIS A 11 2.86 -11.28 16.41
C HIS A 11 3.64 -11.55 17.70
N ASP A 12 4.17 -12.77 17.91
CA ASP A 12 4.68 -13.17 19.23
C ASP A 12 6.17 -13.51 19.29
N ASN A 13 6.93 -13.66 18.21
CA ASN A 13 8.30 -14.21 18.37
C ASN A 13 9.37 -13.81 17.32
N TYR A 14 9.52 -12.52 16.95
CA TYR A 14 10.61 -12.11 16.02
C TYR A 14 11.65 -11.13 16.58
N ARG A 15 11.48 -10.59 17.79
CA ARG A 15 12.38 -9.55 18.33
C ARG A 15 13.84 -9.98 18.53
N GLY A 16 14.16 -11.28 18.44
CA GLY A 16 15.50 -11.82 18.69
C GLY A 16 16.31 -12.25 17.48
N ILE A 17 15.71 -12.49 16.31
CA ILE A 17 16.41 -13.14 15.18
C ILE A 17 16.89 -12.08 14.18
N LYS A 18 18.13 -11.62 14.34
CA LYS A 18 18.77 -10.66 13.42
C LYS A 18 19.34 -11.33 12.16
N SER A 19 19.57 -12.64 12.20
CA SER A 19 20.14 -13.42 11.11
C SER A 19 19.71 -14.88 11.18
N VAL A 20 19.30 -15.47 10.05
CA VAL A 20 19.17 -16.92 9.89
C VAL A 20 20.32 -17.37 8.98
N GLY A 21 21.36 -17.92 9.59
CA GLY A 21 22.59 -18.29 8.88
C GLY A 21 23.26 -17.10 8.17
N ARG A 22 23.48 -17.21 6.86
CA ARG A 22 24.12 -16.18 6.01
C ARG A 22 23.15 -15.15 5.43
N CYS A 23 21.86 -15.22 5.80
CA CYS A 23 20.81 -14.37 5.27
C CYS A 23 20.34 -13.35 6.31
N GLU A 24 20.18 -12.10 5.88
CA GLU A 24 19.64 -11.03 6.73
C GLU A 24 18.12 -11.16 6.83
N VAL A 25 17.59 -11.09 8.06
CA VAL A 25 16.15 -11.08 8.30
C VAL A 25 15.64 -9.65 8.23
N VAL A 26 14.76 -9.37 7.26
CA VAL A 26 14.11 -8.06 7.12
C VAL A 26 12.67 -8.11 7.60
N GLN A 27 12.22 -7.04 8.26
CA GLN A 27 10.85 -6.90 8.75
C GLN A 27 9.88 -6.43 7.68
N SER A 28 10.34 -5.53 6.80
CA SER A 28 9.57 -5.08 5.65
C SER A 28 10.49 -4.84 4.46
N PHE A 29 9.97 -5.06 3.26
CA PHE A 29 10.67 -4.75 2.03
C PHE A 29 9.70 -4.25 0.96
N VAL A 30 10.19 -3.39 0.07
CA VAL A 30 9.40 -2.92 -1.07
C VAL A 30 9.63 -3.88 -2.22
N TYR A 31 8.56 -4.54 -2.65
CA TYR A 31 8.56 -5.43 -3.81
C TYR A 31 7.61 -4.89 -4.86
N LEU A 32 8.15 -4.61 -6.06
CA LEU A 32 7.38 -4.06 -7.18
C LEU A 32 6.53 -2.82 -6.79
N GLY A 33 7.07 -2.00 -5.89
CA GLY A 33 6.39 -0.80 -5.37
C GLY A 33 5.45 -1.03 -4.19
N SER A 34 5.12 -2.27 -3.84
CA SER A 34 4.29 -2.60 -2.67
C SER A 34 5.15 -2.88 -1.44
N LEU A 35 4.86 -2.23 -0.30
CA LEU A 35 5.48 -2.57 0.96
C LEU A 35 4.91 -3.90 1.47
N ILE A 36 5.74 -4.93 1.46
CA ILE A 36 5.43 -6.22 2.07
C ILE A 36 6.02 -6.20 3.48
N ASP A 37 5.17 -6.47 4.46
CA ASP A 37 5.50 -6.44 5.88
C ASP A 37 5.40 -7.85 6.47
N ASN A 38 6.23 -8.14 7.46
CA ASN A 38 6.29 -9.45 8.12
C ASN A 38 4.99 -9.82 8.86
N SER A 39 4.14 -8.84 9.16
CA SER A 39 2.81 -9.04 9.76
C SER A 39 1.82 -9.77 8.84
N GLY A 40 2.19 -10.03 7.58
CA GLY A 40 1.35 -10.74 6.61
C GLY A 40 0.10 -9.95 6.19
N GLY A 41 -0.02 -8.69 6.61
CA GLY A 41 -1.16 -7.81 6.35
C GLY A 41 -0.81 -6.59 5.51
N CYS A 42 -1.81 -6.04 4.81
CA CYS A 42 -1.66 -4.85 3.97
C CYS A 42 -1.78 -3.52 4.74
N LYS A 43 -1.97 -3.55 6.07
CA LYS A 43 -2.25 -2.35 6.89
C LYS A 43 -1.15 -1.28 6.78
N ASN A 44 0.10 -1.70 6.80
CA ASN A 44 1.24 -0.78 6.71
C ASN A 44 1.38 -0.17 5.30
N GLU A 45 1.13 -0.95 4.25
CA GLU A 45 1.09 -0.44 2.88
C GLU A 45 -0.07 0.52 2.64
N ILE A 46 -1.28 0.20 3.13
CA ILE A 46 -2.45 1.08 3.05
C ILE A 46 -2.17 2.40 3.76
N ARG A 47 -1.58 2.35 4.97
CA ARG A 47 -1.21 3.56 5.71
C ARG A 47 -0.20 4.40 4.94
N ARG A 48 0.83 3.78 4.36
CA ARG A 48 1.84 4.48 3.53
C ARG A 48 1.19 5.16 2.32
N ARG A 49 0.32 4.45 1.60
CA ARG A 49 -0.42 5.01 0.45
C ARG A 49 -1.36 6.13 0.87
N ASN A 50 -2.09 5.99 1.97
CA ASN A 50 -2.94 7.06 2.49
C ASN A 50 -2.14 8.31 2.86
N GLN A 51 -0.94 8.15 3.44
CA GLN A 51 -0.05 9.28 3.70
C GLN A 51 0.39 9.96 2.39
N GLN A 52 0.74 9.19 1.35
CA GLN A 52 1.07 9.73 0.04
C GLN A 52 -0.11 10.48 -0.59
N ILE A 53 -1.33 9.93 -0.47
CA ILE A 53 -2.56 10.60 -0.90
C ILE A 53 -2.74 11.90 -0.12
N GLY A 54 -2.56 11.91 1.20
CA GLY A 54 -2.65 13.11 2.03
C GLY A 54 -1.68 14.22 1.61
N VAL A 55 -0.42 13.86 1.31
CA VAL A 55 0.59 14.81 0.81
C VAL A 55 0.22 15.33 -0.59
N ALA A 56 -0.28 14.47 -1.47
CA ALA A 56 -0.78 14.87 -2.78
C ALA A 56 -1.98 15.83 -2.64
N MET A 57 -2.91 15.52 -1.74
CA MET A 57 -4.07 16.36 -1.43
C MET A 57 -3.64 17.73 -0.90
N ALA A 58 -2.66 17.81 -0.01
CA ALA A 58 -2.15 19.10 0.48
C ALA A 58 -1.53 19.95 -0.65
N LYS A 59 -0.79 19.33 -1.58
CA LYS A 59 -0.28 20.00 -2.79
C LYS A 59 -1.43 20.44 -3.70
N LEU A 60 -2.45 19.60 -3.84
CA LEU A 60 -3.66 19.91 -4.61
C LEU A 60 -4.46 21.05 -4.00
N THR A 61 -4.59 21.12 -2.67
CA THR A 61 -5.25 22.25 -1.99
C THR A 61 -4.50 23.55 -2.26
N LYS A 62 -3.16 23.51 -2.28
CA LYS A 62 -2.33 24.66 -2.66
C LYS A 62 -2.55 25.07 -4.12
N ILE A 63 -2.62 24.10 -5.03
CA ILE A 63 -2.95 24.29 -6.46
C ILE A 63 -4.38 24.83 -6.65
N TRP A 64 -5.34 24.36 -5.86
CA TRP A 64 -6.73 24.79 -5.92
C TRP A 64 -6.90 26.25 -5.50
N ARG A 65 -6.10 26.70 -4.52
CA ARG A 65 -6.05 28.09 -4.05
C ARG A 65 -5.37 29.03 -5.06
N ASP A 66 -4.57 28.48 -5.97
CA ASP A 66 -3.96 29.24 -7.06
C ASP A 66 -4.98 29.46 -8.20
N HIS A 67 -5.18 30.74 -8.56
CA HIS A 67 -6.08 31.16 -9.65
C HIS A 67 -5.39 31.11 -11.03
N ASN A 68 -4.05 31.00 -11.08
CA ASN A 68 -3.30 30.79 -12.34
C ASN A 68 -3.45 29.38 -12.89
N ILE A 69 -3.80 28.40 -12.05
CA ILE A 69 -3.95 27.01 -12.50
C ILE A 69 -5.33 26.83 -13.13
N THR A 70 -5.31 26.45 -14.41
CA THR A 70 -6.49 26.29 -15.26
C THR A 70 -7.44 25.24 -14.69
N LYS A 71 -8.75 25.51 -14.77
CA LYS A 71 -9.81 24.60 -14.28
C LYS A 71 -9.70 23.19 -14.89
N ALA A 72 -9.19 23.07 -16.11
CA ALA A 72 -8.95 21.80 -16.80
C ALA A 72 -7.98 20.88 -16.02
N THR A 73 -6.89 21.44 -15.49
CA THR A 73 -5.90 20.67 -14.70
C THR A 73 -6.52 20.21 -13.38
N LYS A 74 -7.34 21.06 -12.73
CA LYS A 74 -8.07 20.69 -11.50
C LYS A 74 -9.08 19.56 -11.75
N MET A 75 -9.80 19.61 -12.87
CA MET A 75 -10.75 18.56 -13.28
C MET A 75 -10.05 17.22 -13.58
N SER A 76 -8.93 17.24 -14.32
CA SER A 76 -8.17 16.03 -14.64
C SER A 76 -7.60 15.34 -13.40
N LEU A 77 -7.18 16.12 -12.38
CA LEU A 77 -6.70 15.61 -11.10
C LEU A 77 -7.80 14.91 -10.29
N VAL A 78 -8.98 15.55 -10.17
CA VAL A 78 -10.14 14.93 -9.51
C VAL A 78 -10.55 13.66 -10.24
N GLN A 79 -10.59 13.69 -11.57
CA GLN A 79 -10.94 12.54 -12.39
C GLN A 79 -9.96 11.38 -12.17
N SER A 80 -8.65 11.64 -12.11
CA SER A 80 -7.63 10.63 -11.81
C SER A 80 -7.80 10.01 -10.41
N LEU A 81 -8.12 10.83 -9.40
CA LEU A 81 -8.40 10.35 -8.03
C LEU A 81 -9.64 9.47 -7.97
N VAL A 82 -10.74 9.89 -8.62
CA VAL A 82 -11.98 9.11 -8.69
C VAL A 82 -11.75 7.77 -9.39
N PHE A 83 -11.03 7.75 -10.52
CA PHE A 83 -10.67 6.51 -11.19
C PHE A 83 -9.80 5.60 -10.31
N SER A 84 -8.83 6.15 -9.59
CA SER A 84 -7.99 5.37 -8.68
C SER A 84 -8.80 4.72 -7.55
N VAL A 85 -9.72 5.45 -6.91
CA VAL A 85 -10.59 4.92 -5.85
C VAL A 85 -11.52 3.85 -6.40
N PHE A 86 -12.11 4.08 -7.58
CA PHE A 86 -13.00 3.13 -8.24
C PHE A 86 -12.26 1.84 -8.65
N LEU A 87 -11.07 1.97 -9.23
CA LEU A 87 -10.24 0.83 -9.62
C LEU A 87 -9.86 0.00 -8.38
N TYR A 88 -9.44 0.66 -7.29
CA TYR A 88 -9.11 -0.03 -6.04
C TYR A 88 -10.31 -0.76 -5.42
N ALA A 89 -11.49 -0.14 -5.41
CA ALA A 89 -12.72 -0.79 -4.96
C ALA A 89 -13.05 -2.02 -5.84
N SER A 90 -12.78 -1.94 -7.15
CA SER A 90 -12.98 -3.04 -8.10
C SER A 90 -11.99 -4.19 -7.86
N GLU A 91 -10.70 -3.89 -7.67
CA GLU A 91 -9.65 -4.86 -7.34
C GLU A 91 -9.96 -5.58 -6.03
N THR A 92 -10.29 -4.83 -4.97
CA THR A 92 -10.60 -5.39 -3.65
C THR A 92 -11.90 -6.18 -3.61
N CYS A 93 -12.90 -5.81 -4.40
CA CYS A 93 -14.13 -6.60 -4.58
C CYS A 93 -13.84 -7.95 -5.28
N THR A 94 -12.85 -7.98 -6.17
CA THR A 94 -12.43 -9.19 -6.89
C THR A 94 -11.63 -10.12 -5.98
N ILE A 95 -10.69 -9.59 -5.19
CA ILE A 95 -9.92 -10.36 -4.19
C ILE A 95 -10.85 -11.02 -3.17
N LYS A 96 -11.90 -10.32 -2.71
CA LYS A 96 -12.91 -10.90 -1.80
C LYS A 96 -13.70 -12.06 -2.40
N LYS A 97 -13.87 -12.12 -3.73
CA LYS A 97 -14.51 -13.28 -4.36
C LYS A 97 -13.56 -14.47 -4.39
N THR A 98 -12.30 -14.27 -4.78
CA THR A 98 -11.29 -15.33 -4.83
C THR A 98 -10.98 -15.93 -3.46
N ASP A 99 -10.97 -15.11 -2.40
CA ASP A 99 -10.79 -15.58 -1.02
C ASP A 99 -11.97 -16.44 -0.52
N ARG A 100 -13.21 -16.08 -0.90
CA ARG A 100 -14.39 -16.91 -0.61
C ARG A 100 -14.36 -18.26 -1.33
N TYR A 101 -13.84 -18.33 -2.55
CA TYR A 101 -13.69 -19.60 -3.26
C TYR A 101 -12.60 -20.49 -2.66
N ARG A 102 -11.58 -19.92 -2.03
CA ARG A 102 -10.48 -20.68 -1.41
C ARG A 102 -10.84 -21.29 -0.05
N HIS A 103 -11.93 -20.84 0.56
CA HIS A 103 -12.49 -21.40 1.80
C HIS A 103 -13.62 -22.43 1.55
N LEU A 104 -14.03 -22.64 0.30
CA LEU A 104 -15.09 -23.58 -0.09
C LEU A 104 -14.56 -24.78 -0.93
N ALA A 105 -13.24 -24.96 -0.99
CA ALA A 105 -12.56 -26.14 -1.54
C ALA A 105 -11.65 -26.74 -0.47
#